data_AF-A0A7X7VHP0-F1
#
_entry.id   AF-A0A7X7VHP0-F1
#
_cell.length_a   1.000
_cell.length_b   1.000
_cell.length_c   1.000
_cell.angle_alpha   90.00
_cell.angle_beta   90.00
_cell.angle_gamma   90.00
#
_symmetry.space_group_name_H-M   'P 1'
#
loop_
_entity.id
_entity.type
_entity.pdbx_description
1 polymer ?
#
loop_
_entity_poly.entity_id
_entity_poly.type
_entity_poly.pdbx_seq_one_letter_code
_entity_poly.pdbx_strand_id
1 'polypeptide(L)'
;WKNPATEMQRTKALGLLHKQLRKDSSMCRNGIPDYIITMRKPGENLDRISHETEDYPVDKWREVASPVWMDINQSNTLQRKSAREENDEKHIAPLQLDAIERCIELWTNPGDLVYDPFGGIGSVPYQAVKMGRRGLGCELKESYYVQACKNLEVVERDLAKPLQTQISVYADLVGTPLEENS
;
A
#
# COMPACT_ATOMS: atom_id res chain seq x y z
N TRP A 1 -11.06 -0.90 -9.39
CA TRP A 1 -12.54 -0.99 -9.29
C TRP A 1 -12.94 -2.03 -8.24
N LYS A 2 -13.79 -1.69 -7.26
CA LYS A 2 -14.34 -2.67 -6.30
C LYS A 2 -15.44 -3.48 -6.96
N ASN A 3 -15.38 -4.80 -6.83
CA ASN A 3 -16.42 -5.66 -7.39
C ASN A 3 -17.74 -5.43 -6.59
N PRO A 4 -18.84 -5.04 -7.25
CA PRO A 4 -20.13 -4.81 -6.61
C PRO A 4 -20.63 -6.01 -5.79
N ALA A 5 -20.32 -7.24 -6.20
CA ALA A 5 -20.68 -8.45 -5.46
C ALA A 5 -19.91 -8.53 -4.13
N THR A 6 -18.62 -8.20 -4.13
CA THR A 6 -17.80 -8.14 -2.91
C THR A 6 -18.25 -7.02 -1.97
N GLU A 7 -18.55 -5.84 -2.52
CA GLU A 7 -19.11 -4.73 -1.72
C GLU A 7 -20.48 -5.10 -1.14
N MET A 8 -21.35 -5.70 -1.93
CA MET A 8 -22.67 -6.19 -1.51
C MET A 8 -22.55 -7.22 -0.40
N GLN A 9 -21.65 -8.21 -0.53
CA GLN A 9 -21.42 -9.22 0.51
C GLN A 9 -20.99 -8.57 1.84
N ARG A 10 -20.13 -7.56 1.78
CA ARG A 10 -19.62 -6.86 2.97
C ARG A 10 -20.65 -5.93 3.61
N THR A 11 -21.32 -5.11 2.80
CA THR A 11 -22.16 -3.99 3.27
C THR A 11 -23.64 -4.33 3.37
N LYS A 12 -24.08 -5.38 2.66
CA LYS A 12 -25.50 -5.71 2.44
C LYS A 12 -26.31 -4.53 1.86
N ALA A 13 -25.66 -3.63 1.11
CA ALA A 13 -26.31 -2.47 0.54
C ALA A 13 -27.45 -2.86 -0.42
N LEU A 14 -28.66 -2.38 -0.14
CA LEU A 14 -29.87 -2.70 -0.89
C LEU A 14 -29.70 -2.46 -2.40
N GLY A 15 -29.09 -1.34 -2.77
CA GLY A 15 -28.90 -0.95 -4.17
C GLY A 15 -27.90 -1.80 -4.96
N LEU A 16 -27.18 -2.72 -4.31
CA LEU A 16 -26.28 -3.69 -4.96
C LEU A 16 -26.86 -5.12 -4.99
N LEU A 17 -28.03 -5.35 -4.39
CA LEU A 17 -28.64 -6.66 -4.38
C LEU A 17 -29.28 -6.98 -5.74
N HIS A 18 -28.90 -8.10 -6.34
CA HIS A 18 -29.53 -8.58 -7.58
C HIS A 18 -31.05 -8.84 -7.41
N LYS A 19 -31.50 -9.20 -6.20
CA LYS A 19 -32.94 -9.29 -5.88
C LYS A 19 -33.63 -7.93 -5.99
N GLN A 20 -32.96 -6.85 -5.58
CA GLN A 20 -33.51 -5.50 -5.69
C GLN A 20 -33.63 -5.07 -7.15
N LEU A 21 -32.64 -5.41 -8.00
CA LEU A 21 -32.70 -5.17 -9.44
C LEU A 21 -33.98 -5.75 -10.08
N ARG A 22 -34.39 -6.95 -9.64
CA ARG A 22 -35.63 -7.61 -10.11
C ARG A 22 -36.91 -7.04 -9.52
N LYS A 23 -36.84 -6.34 -8.38
CA LYS A 23 -38.01 -5.77 -7.68
C LYS A 23 -38.28 -4.34 -8.12
N ASP A 24 -37.25 -3.49 -8.05
CA ASP A 24 -37.30 -2.07 -8.40
C ASP A 24 -35.87 -1.58 -8.63
N SER A 25 -35.51 -1.42 -9.91
CA SER A 25 -34.18 -1.00 -10.35
C SER A 25 -33.89 0.48 -10.11
N SER A 26 -34.89 1.32 -9.81
CA SER A 26 -34.67 2.74 -9.48
C SER A 26 -33.89 2.93 -8.17
N MET A 27 -33.89 1.90 -7.31
CA MET A 27 -33.15 1.86 -6.06
C MET A 27 -31.75 1.25 -6.19
N CYS A 28 -31.34 0.84 -7.39
CA CYS A 28 -30.01 0.28 -7.65
C CYS A 28 -28.95 1.39 -7.78
N ARG A 29 -27.71 1.07 -7.41
CA ARG A 29 -26.54 1.95 -7.59
C ARG A 29 -25.33 1.16 -8.05
N ASN A 30 -24.31 1.87 -8.50
CA ASN A 30 -23.00 1.27 -8.75
C ASN A 30 -22.24 1.04 -7.44
N GLY A 31 -21.23 0.15 -7.49
CA GLY A 31 -20.25 0.03 -6.42
C GLY A 31 -19.47 1.34 -6.23
N ILE A 32 -19.05 1.62 -5.00
CA ILE A 32 -18.36 2.87 -4.66
C ILE A 32 -16.86 2.71 -4.96
N PRO A 33 -16.28 3.53 -5.86
CA PRO A 33 -14.85 3.53 -6.08
C PRO A 33 -14.12 4.22 -4.92
N ASP A 34 -12.86 3.84 -4.71
CA ASP A 34 -11.95 4.62 -3.88
C ASP A 34 -11.41 5.78 -4.71
N TYR A 35 -11.28 6.95 -4.08
CA TYR A 35 -10.77 8.16 -4.71
C TYR A 35 -9.47 8.59 -4.06
N ILE A 36 -8.54 9.06 -4.89
CA ILE A 36 -7.34 9.76 -4.43
C ILE A 36 -7.52 11.23 -4.75
N ILE A 37 -7.48 12.05 -3.71
CA ILE A 37 -7.64 13.49 -3.83
C ILE A 37 -6.28 14.12 -3.52
N THR A 38 -5.67 14.73 -4.53
CA THR A 38 -4.37 15.37 -4.40
C THR A 38 -4.54 16.85 -4.10
N MET A 39 -3.97 17.31 -2.98
CA MET A 39 -3.91 18.72 -2.61
C MET A 39 -2.44 19.16 -2.54
N ARG A 40 -2.17 20.44 -2.82
CA ARG A 40 -0.83 21.02 -2.69
C ARG A 40 -0.87 22.26 -1.83
N LYS A 41 0.11 22.39 -0.93
CA LYS A 41 0.36 23.63 -0.22
C LYS A 41 0.73 24.72 -1.23
N PRO A 42 0.16 25.93 -1.17
CA PRO A 42 0.59 27.04 -2.02
C PRO A 42 2.07 27.37 -1.81
N GLY A 43 2.75 27.79 -2.89
CA GLY A 43 4.17 28.14 -2.90
C GLY A 43 5.03 27.16 -3.70
N GLU A 44 6.34 27.42 -3.71
CA GLU A 44 7.31 26.53 -4.34
C GLU A 44 7.74 25.43 -3.38
N ASN A 45 7.89 24.21 -3.90
CA ASN A 45 8.53 23.12 -3.18
C ASN A 45 10.04 23.19 -3.41
N LEU A 46 10.79 23.48 -2.35
CA LEU A 46 12.26 23.53 -2.38
C LEU A 46 12.86 22.12 -2.47
N ASP A 47 12.24 21.14 -1.82
CA ASP A 47 12.64 19.73 -1.82
C ASP A 47 11.87 18.98 -2.90
N ARG A 48 12.27 19.21 -4.16
CA ARG A 48 11.59 18.62 -5.33
C ARG A 48 11.63 17.09 -5.27
N ILE A 49 10.53 16.48 -5.67
CA ILE A 49 10.44 15.04 -5.89
C ILE A 49 10.75 14.80 -7.37
N SER A 50 11.84 14.10 -7.63
CA SER A 50 12.32 13.78 -8.98
C SER A 50 12.58 12.29 -9.13
N HIS A 51 12.47 11.81 -10.37
CA HIS A 51 12.71 10.41 -10.70
C HIS A 51 13.62 10.34 -11.93
N GLU A 52 14.60 9.45 -11.88
CA GLU A 52 15.44 9.12 -13.03
C GLU A 52 14.69 8.17 -13.99
N THR A 53 15.15 8.10 -15.25
CA THR A 53 14.48 7.31 -16.30
C THR A 53 14.53 5.81 -15.99
N GLU A 54 15.61 5.38 -15.33
CA GLU A 54 15.86 4.01 -14.91
C GLU A 54 14.86 3.56 -13.83
N ASP A 55 14.54 4.43 -12.88
CA ASP A 55 13.63 4.13 -11.76
C ASP A 55 12.15 4.29 -12.14
N TYR A 56 11.89 5.17 -13.10
CA TYR A 56 10.54 5.59 -13.46
C TYR A 56 10.36 5.80 -14.97
N PRO A 57 10.44 4.72 -15.77
CA PRO A 57 10.28 4.79 -17.21
C PRO A 57 8.87 5.26 -17.61
N VAL A 58 8.75 5.78 -18.83
CA VAL A 58 7.50 6.36 -19.36
C VAL A 58 6.31 5.40 -19.26
N ASP A 59 6.52 4.10 -19.50
CA ASP A 59 5.43 3.13 -19.43
C ASP A 59 4.91 2.94 -18.00
N LYS A 60 5.80 2.86 -17.02
CA LYS A 60 5.41 2.87 -15.59
C LYS A 60 4.67 4.16 -15.22
N TRP A 61 5.15 5.31 -15.71
CA TRP A 61 4.44 6.58 -15.52
C TRP A 61 3.02 6.56 -16.09
N ARG A 62 2.82 6.01 -17.29
CA ARG A 62 1.48 5.93 -17.91
C ARG A 62 0.51 5.09 -17.08
N GLU A 63 0.99 4.01 -16.47
CA GLU A 63 0.19 3.17 -15.59
C GLU A 63 -0.20 3.92 -14.30
N VAL A 64 0.78 4.57 -13.65
CA VAL A 64 0.54 5.28 -12.39
C VAL A 64 -0.29 6.55 -12.59
N ALA A 65 -0.08 7.29 -13.68
CA ALA A 65 -0.83 8.48 -14.06
C ALA A 65 -2.24 8.17 -14.59
N SER A 66 -2.56 6.89 -14.83
CA SER A 66 -3.90 6.49 -15.25
C SER A 66 -4.92 6.97 -14.20
N PRO A 67 -6.04 7.58 -14.63
CA PRO A 67 -7.09 8.03 -13.71
C PRO A 67 -7.82 6.87 -13.03
N VAL A 68 -7.61 5.63 -13.50
CA VAL A 68 -8.21 4.43 -12.95
C VAL A 68 -7.14 3.36 -12.77
N TRP A 69 -6.97 2.90 -11.53
CA TRP A 69 -6.08 1.80 -11.19
C TRP A 69 -6.90 0.50 -11.08
N MET A 70 -6.74 -0.35 -12.09
CA MET A 70 -7.44 -1.63 -12.20
C MET A 70 -6.65 -2.81 -11.63
N ASP A 71 -5.38 -2.58 -11.35
CA ASP A 71 -4.36 -3.56 -10.93
C ASP A 71 -4.16 -3.64 -9.41
N ILE A 72 -4.81 -2.76 -8.63
CA ILE A 72 -4.77 -2.79 -7.17
C ILE A 72 -5.39 -4.08 -6.63
N ASN A 73 -4.59 -4.88 -5.93
CA ASN A 73 -5.04 -6.11 -5.29
C ASN A 73 -5.84 -5.80 -4.02
N GLN A 74 -7.15 -6.02 -4.09
CA GLN A 74 -8.07 -5.77 -2.97
C GLN A 74 -7.79 -6.61 -1.72
N SER A 75 -7.12 -7.75 -1.88
CA SER A 75 -6.75 -8.63 -0.76
C SER A 75 -5.43 -8.24 -0.12
N ASN A 76 -4.59 -7.42 -0.79
CA ASN A 76 -3.30 -7.00 -0.26
C ASN A 76 -3.47 -5.88 0.78
N THR A 77 -3.73 -6.29 2.01
CA THR A 77 -4.00 -5.42 3.16
C THR A 77 -3.31 -5.99 4.39
N LEU A 78 -3.00 -5.14 5.37
CA LEU A 78 -2.55 -5.63 6.67
C LEU A 78 -3.68 -6.42 7.33
N GLN A 79 -3.40 -7.69 7.66
CA GLN A 79 -4.38 -8.54 8.31
C GLN A 79 -4.33 -8.34 9.82
N ARG A 80 -5.49 -8.18 10.44
CA ARG A 80 -5.62 -8.31 11.90
C ARG A 80 -5.54 -9.80 12.23
N LYS A 81 -4.40 -10.27 12.76
CA LYS A 81 -4.37 -11.60 13.41
C LYS A 81 -5.24 -11.54 14.69
N SER A 82 -6.49 -11.98 14.54
CA SER A 82 -7.37 -12.56 15.56
C SER A 82 -7.21 -12.05 17.00
N ALA A 83 -7.72 -10.85 17.29
CA ALA A 83 -8.33 -10.59 18.60
C ALA A 83 -9.83 -10.57 18.37
N ARG A 84 -10.47 -11.75 18.43
CA ARG A 84 -11.92 -11.91 18.34
C ARG A 84 -12.56 -11.21 19.55
N GLU A 85 -12.74 -9.91 19.46
CA GLU A 85 -13.73 -9.19 20.25
C GLU A 85 -15.01 -9.19 19.40
N GLU A 86 -15.95 -10.03 19.82
CA GLU A 86 -17.10 -10.57 19.09
C GLU A 86 -18.10 -9.52 18.58
N ASN A 87 -17.86 -8.23 18.83
CA ASN A 87 -18.76 -7.13 18.45
C ASN A 87 -18.16 -6.08 17.49
N ASP A 88 -16.86 -6.12 17.19
CA ASP A 88 -16.17 -5.04 16.46
C ASP A 88 -15.81 -5.37 15.00
N GLU A 89 -16.20 -6.55 14.51
CA GLU A 89 -15.81 -7.07 13.19
C GLU A 89 -16.42 -6.34 11.98
N LYS A 90 -17.37 -5.42 12.16
CA LYS A 90 -18.19 -4.92 11.02
C LYS A 90 -17.65 -3.70 10.27
N HIS A 91 -16.61 -3.01 10.77
CA HIS A 91 -16.24 -1.70 10.24
C HIS A 91 -14.76 -1.52 9.85
N ILE A 92 -13.97 -2.58 9.78
CA ILE A 92 -12.59 -2.46 9.28
C ILE A 92 -12.61 -2.65 7.77
N ALA A 93 -12.36 -1.57 7.03
CA ALA A 93 -12.03 -1.59 5.63
C ALA A 93 -10.55 -1.20 5.50
N PRO A 94 -9.62 -2.15 5.66
CA PRO A 94 -8.21 -1.81 5.60
C PRO A 94 -7.89 -1.34 4.18
N LEU A 95 -7.19 -0.21 4.08
CA LEU A 95 -6.77 0.36 2.80
C LEU A 95 -5.71 -0.55 2.17
N GLN A 96 -5.80 -0.73 0.85
CA GLN A 96 -4.94 -1.61 0.07
C GLN A 96 -3.51 -1.08 0.01
N LEU A 97 -2.55 -1.94 0.26
CA LEU A 97 -1.13 -1.57 0.32
C LEU A 97 -0.62 -1.07 -1.04
N ASP A 98 -1.06 -1.66 -2.15
CA ASP A 98 -0.63 -1.25 -3.49
C ASP A 98 -1.03 0.21 -3.81
N ALA A 99 -2.19 0.64 -3.30
CA ALA A 99 -2.66 2.01 -3.51
C ALA A 99 -1.82 3.00 -2.70
N ILE A 100 -1.48 2.64 -1.46
CA ILE A 100 -0.60 3.43 -0.59
C ILE A 100 0.80 3.51 -1.19
N GLU A 101 1.34 2.38 -1.65
CA GLU A 101 2.66 2.27 -2.27
C GLU A 101 2.80 3.24 -3.45
N ARG A 102 1.84 3.21 -4.38
CA ARG A 102 1.85 4.09 -5.55
C ARG A 102 1.78 5.58 -5.16
N CYS A 103 1.00 5.93 -4.14
CA CYS A 103 0.95 7.30 -3.62
C CYS A 103 2.28 7.74 -3.00
N ILE A 104 2.91 6.89 -2.19
CA ILE A 104 4.19 7.19 -1.55
C ILE A 104 5.28 7.31 -2.60
N GLU A 105 5.33 6.40 -3.56
CA GLU A 105 6.31 6.42 -4.64
C GLU A 105 6.24 7.74 -5.44
N LEU A 106 5.02 8.19 -5.79
CA LEU A 106 4.84 9.33 -6.67
C LEU A 106 5.07 10.69 -5.99
N TRP A 107 4.79 10.81 -4.69
CA TRP A 107 4.73 12.11 -4.00
C TRP A 107 5.73 12.26 -2.86
N THR A 108 6.71 11.37 -2.72
CA THR A 108 7.71 11.45 -1.65
C THR A 108 9.09 11.02 -2.12
N ASN A 109 10.12 11.68 -1.60
CA ASN A 109 11.50 11.25 -1.70
C ASN A 109 11.83 10.22 -0.61
N PRO A 110 12.88 9.39 -0.81
CA PRO A 110 13.45 8.59 0.28
C PRO A 110 13.77 9.46 1.52
N GLY A 111 13.45 8.96 2.71
CA GLY A 111 13.64 9.68 3.98
C GLY A 111 12.53 10.69 4.34
N ASP A 112 11.62 11.03 3.41
CA ASP A 112 10.47 11.91 3.69
C ASP A 112 9.57 11.33 4.78
N LEU A 113 8.83 12.22 5.44
CA LEU A 113 7.82 11.84 6.43
C LEU A 113 6.46 11.67 5.76
N VAL A 114 5.88 10.48 5.87
CA VAL A 114 4.51 10.18 5.45
C VAL A 114 3.62 10.16 6.69
N TYR A 115 2.63 11.06 6.72
CA TYR A 115 1.73 11.24 7.86
C TYR A 115 0.31 10.74 7.55
N ASP A 116 -0.26 9.97 8.48
CA ASP A 116 -1.65 9.51 8.45
C ASP A 116 -2.40 9.89 9.75
N PRO A 117 -3.28 10.90 9.73
CA PRO A 117 -4.03 11.30 10.91
C PRO A 117 -5.10 10.28 11.34
N PHE A 118 -5.39 9.26 10.52
CA PHE A 118 -6.37 8.21 10.77
C PHE A 118 -5.73 6.83 10.55
N GLY A 119 -4.65 6.59 11.29
CA GLY A 119 -3.70 5.51 11.05
C GLY A 119 -4.27 4.09 11.07
N GLY A 120 -5.42 3.87 11.73
CA GLY A 120 -6.03 2.54 11.82
C GLY A 120 -5.04 1.52 12.36
N ILE A 121 -4.81 0.43 11.61
CA ILE A 121 -3.82 -0.60 11.94
C ILE A 121 -2.44 -0.33 11.34
N GLY A 122 -2.16 0.91 10.92
CA GLY A 122 -0.83 1.38 10.52
C GLY A 122 -0.43 1.12 9.07
N SER A 123 -1.37 0.90 8.13
CA SER A 123 -1.03 0.57 6.73
C SER A 123 -0.16 1.63 6.04
N VAL A 124 -0.43 2.92 6.24
CA VAL A 124 0.35 4.02 5.66
C VAL A 124 1.77 4.10 6.23
N PRO A 125 1.97 4.22 7.56
CA PRO A 125 3.32 4.25 8.11
C PRO A 125 4.09 2.95 7.87
N TYR A 126 3.41 1.79 7.85
CA TYR A 126 4.02 0.51 7.49
C TYR A 126 4.63 0.53 6.08
N GLN A 127 3.85 0.97 5.09
CA GLN A 127 4.32 1.04 3.70
C GLN A 127 5.41 2.11 3.53
N ALA A 128 5.29 3.24 4.22
CA ALA A 128 6.33 4.28 4.23
C ALA A 128 7.68 3.74 4.70
N VAL A 129 7.71 3.08 5.85
CA VAL A 129 8.93 2.47 6.41
C VAL A 129 9.50 1.42 5.46
N LYS A 130 8.66 0.53 4.92
CA LYS A 130 9.06 -0.48 3.93
C LYS A 130 9.75 0.13 2.70
N MET A 131 9.31 1.33 2.29
CA MET A 131 9.83 2.06 1.13
C MET A 131 10.97 3.02 1.48
N GLY A 132 11.56 2.93 2.68
CA GLY A 132 12.68 3.79 3.08
C GLY A 132 12.27 5.24 3.38
N ARG A 133 11.01 5.48 3.72
CA ARG A 133 10.49 6.75 4.25
C ARG A 133 10.29 6.64 5.76
N ARG A 134 10.05 7.76 6.43
CA ARG A 134 9.58 7.78 7.82
C ARG A 134 8.06 7.75 7.84
N GLY A 135 7.47 6.95 8.73
CA GLY A 135 6.02 6.90 8.93
C GLY A 135 5.61 7.58 10.24
N LEU A 136 4.50 8.31 10.22
CA LEU A 136 3.83 8.80 11.42
C LEU A 136 2.32 8.60 11.27
N GLY A 137 1.67 8.10 12.32
CA GLY A 137 0.22 7.94 12.33
C GLY A 137 -0.40 8.18 13.68
N CYS A 138 -1.66 8.62 13.67
CA CYS A 138 -2.48 8.84 14.86
C CYS A 138 -3.71 7.94 14.81
N GLU A 139 -4.06 7.29 15.92
CA GLU A 139 -5.25 6.43 16.02
C GLU A 139 -5.86 6.57 17.42
N LEU A 140 -7.19 6.67 17.50
CA LEU A 140 -7.92 6.87 18.75
C LEU A 140 -8.26 5.55 19.43
N LYS A 141 -8.52 4.50 18.65
CA LYS A 141 -8.90 3.19 19.17
C LYS A 141 -7.67 2.42 19.61
N GLU A 142 -7.56 2.18 20.91
CA GLU A 142 -6.42 1.48 21.53
C GLU A 142 -6.11 0.14 20.85
N SER A 143 -7.12 -0.68 20.54
CA SER A 143 -6.88 -1.97 19.90
C SER A 143 -6.34 -1.88 18.47
N TYR A 144 -6.63 -0.79 17.74
CA TYR A 144 -6.05 -0.54 16.42
C TYR A 144 -4.64 0.02 16.56
N TYR A 145 -4.42 0.95 17.48
CA TYR A 145 -3.10 1.45 17.83
C TYR A 145 -2.12 0.32 18.22
N VAL A 146 -2.53 -0.59 19.10
CA VAL A 146 -1.72 -1.75 19.51
C VAL A 146 -1.41 -2.65 18.31
N GLN A 147 -2.38 -2.87 17.41
CA GLN A 147 -2.16 -3.65 16.20
C GLN A 147 -1.21 -2.92 15.22
N ALA A 148 -1.31 -1.60 15.10
CA ALA A 148 -0.42 -0.78 14.29
C ALA A 148 1.02 -0.90 14.79
N CYS A 149 1.26 -0.78 16.10
CA CYS A 149 2.59 -0.95 16.69
C CYS A 149 3.19 -2.32 16.33
N LYS A 150 2.42 -3.40 16.47
CA LYS A 150 2.86 -4.75 16.08
C LYS A 150 3.22 -4.85 14.60
N ASN A 151 2.44 -4.22 13.72
CA ASN A 151 2.72 -4.23 12.28
C ASN A 151 4.01 -3.45 11.97
N LEU A 152 4.23 -2.31 12.63
CA LEU A 152 5.43 -1.49 12.47
C LEU A 152 6.69 -2.22 12.97
N GLU A 153 6.63 -2.87 14.13
CA GLU A 153 7.72 -3.71 14.65
C GLU A 153 8.10 -4.84 13.68
N VAL A 154 7.11 -5.41 12.98
CA VAL A 154 7.35 -6.48 11.99
C VAL A 154 8.13 -5.94 10.80
N VAL A 155 7.73 -4.81 10.22
CA VAL A 155 8.46 -4.25 9.06
C VAL A 155 9.86 -3.79 9.44
N GLU A 156 10.05 -3.16 10.60
CA GLU A 156 11.37 -2.77 11.08
C GLU A 156 12.27 -3.98 11.27
N ARG A 157 11.75 -5.05 11.86
CA ARG A 157 12.48 -6.31 12.03
C ARG A 157 12.83 -6.94 10.69
N ASP A 158 11.91 -6.94 9.73
CA ASP A 158 12.14 -7.51 8.41
C ASP A 158 13.23 -6.74 7.64
N LEU A 159 13.27 -5.42 7.76
CA LEU A 159 14.32 -4.57 7.18
C LEU A 159 15.67 -4.72 7.88
N ALA A 160 15.68 -4.99 9.19
CA ALA A 160 16.92 -5.18 9.96
C ALA A 160 17.54 -6.58 9.78
N LYS A 161 16.87 -7.52 9.10
CA LYS A 161 17.42 -8.86 8.89
C LYS A 161 18.66 -8.79 7.99
N PRO A 162 19.81 -9.34 8.43
CA PRO A 162 20.97 -9.43 7.57
C PRO A 162 20.68 -10.37 6.40
N LEU A 163 21.36 -10.14 5.27
CA LEU A 163 21.41 -11.08 4.16
C LEU A 163 21.80 -12.47 4.68
N GLN A 164 20.90 -13.44 4.52
CA GLN A 164 21.11 -14.80 5.02
C GLN A 164 21.87 -15.69 4.02
N THR A 165 21.93 -15.28 2.74
CA THR A 165 22.57 -16.04 1.66
C THR A 165 23.19 -15.09 0.63
N GLN A 166 24.26 -15.55 -0.03
CA GLN A 166 24.85 -14.89 -1.18
C GLN A 166 25.26 -15.96 -2.20
N ILE A 167 25.00 -15.70 -3.48
CA ILE A 167 25.49 -16.50 -4.60
C ILE A 167 26.42 -15.59 -5.41
N SER A 168 27.65 -16.03 -5.59
CA SER A 168 28.67 -15.34 -6.39
C SER A 168 28.89 -16.07 -7.71
N VAL A 169 29.30 -15.37 -8.76
CA VAL A 169 29.67 -16.04 -10.01
C VAL A 169 30.99 -16.78 -9.76
N TYR A 170 31.19 -17.95 -10.38
CA TYR A 170 32.39 -18.76 -10.18
C TYR A 170 33.69 -17.96 -10.40
N ALA A 171 33.71 -17.07 -11.40
CA ALA A 171 34.85 -16.19 -11.69
C ALA A 171 35.25 -15.28 -10.51
N ASP A 172 34.29 -14.85 -9.69
CA ASP A 172 34.53 -14.01 -8.51
C ASP A 172 35.20 -14.81 -7.37
N LEU A 173 35.10 -16.14 -7.40
CA LEU A 173 35.63 -17.06 -6.38
C LEU A 173 37.04 -17.57 -6.70
N VAL A 174 37.34 -17.80 -7.99
CA VAL A 174 38.63 -18.37 -8.42
C VAL A 174 39.63 -17.32 -8.92
N GLY A 175 39.23 -16.06 -9.08
CA GLY A 175 40.07 -15.02 -9.66
C GLY A 175 40.32 -15.23 -11.17
N THR A 176 40.92 -14.24 -11.83
CA THR A 176 41.33 -14.38 -13.23
C THR A 176 42.31 -15.54 -13.38
N PRO A 177 42.13 -16.44 -14.37
CA PRO A 177 43.10 -17.50 -14.63
C PRO A 177 44.50 -16.90 -14.80
N LEU A 178 45.51 -17.51 -14.18
CA LEU A 178 46.90 -17.15 -14.43
C LEU A 178 47.15 -17.27 -15.94
N GLU A 179 47.58 -16.18 -16.57
CA GLU A 179 47.97 -16.20 -17.99
C GLU A 179 48.98 -17.33 -18.21
N GLU A 180 48.66 -18.25 -19.11
CA GLU A 180 49.55 -19.34 -19.47
C GLU A 180 50.84 -18.73 -20.03
N ASN A 181 51.95 -18.88 -19.30
CA ASN A 181 53.27 -18.51 -19.77
C ASN A 181 53.61 -19.38 -20.99
N SER A 182 53.63 -18.72 -22.16
CA SER A 182 54.36 -18.99 -23.43
C SER A 182 54.89 -20.40 -23.69
#